data_AF-A0A925DYM7-F1
#
_entry.id   AF-A0A925DYM7-F1
#
_cell.length_a   1.000
_cell.length_b   1.000
_cell.length_c   1.000
_cell.angle_alpha   90.00
_cell.angle_beta   90.00
_cell.angle_gamma   90.00
#
_symmetry.space_group_name_H-M   'P 1'
#
loop_
_entity.id
_entity.type
_entity.pdbx_description
1 polymer ?
#
loop_
_entity_poly.entity_id
_entity_poly.type
_entity_poly.pdbx_seq_one_letter_code
_entity_poly.pdbx_strand_id
1 'polypeptide(L)'
;MIAPALKYLSPLGMYILALAAFSFSGWITWAPLIYAWVLLPLVELFLKPDTKNLSAAEEELAKANRWYDYMLYIIVPLQYAALFYFLFSLQQNSLKWWEITGRIYTMGLLCGTFGINVGHELGHRVSKAEQAMAKLLLGTSLYIHFFIEHNKGHHKHVATPQDPSSARYKESVY
;
A
#
# COMPACT_ATOMS: atom_id res chain seq x y z
N MET A 1 -2.60 14.48 -23.15
CA MET A 1 -1.68 13.91 -22.14
C MET A 1 -2.28 14.19 -20.77
N ILE A 2 -2.77 13.16 -20.08
CA ILE A 2 -3.10 13.25 -18.65
C ILE A 2 -1.80 13.65 -17.94
N ALA A 3 -1.81 14.75 -17.19
CA ALA A 3 -0.60 15.30 -16.57
C ALA A 3 0.16 14.20 -15.80
N PRO A 4 1.51 14.14 -15.86
CA PRO A 4 2.30 13.10 -15.20
C PRO A 4 1.96 12.87 -13.72
N ALA A 5 1.52 13.94 -13.03
CA ALA A 5 1.10 13.90 -11.65
C ALA A 5 -0.18 13.08 -11.39
N LEU A 6 -1.15 13.06 -12.33
CA LEU A 6 -2.42 12.35 -12.18
C LEU A 6 -2.23 10.83 -12.09
N LYS A 7 -1.14 10.29 -12.69
CA LYS A 7 -0.80 8.86 -12.59
C LYS A 7 -0.53 8.42 -11.15
N TYR A 8 0.02 9.31 -10.31
CA TYR A 8 0.37 9.03 -8.93
C TYR A 8 -0.74 9.36 -7.92
N LEU A 9 -1.84 9.96 -8.38
CA LEU A 9 -2.99 10.31 -7.53
C LEU A 9 -4.02 9.18 -7.44
N SER A 10 -4.02 8.23 -8.40
CA SER A 10 -4.98 7.13 -8.39
C SER A 10 -4.95 6.28 -7.11
N PRO A 11 -3.79 6.01 -6.46
CA PRO A 11 -3.78 5.29 -5.19
C PRO A 11 -4.43 6.09 -4.05
N LEU A 12 -4.38 7.43 -4.08
CA LEU A 12 -5.02 8.27 -3.06
C LEU A 12 -6.55 8.17 -3.11
N GLY A 13 -7.13 7.77 -4.24
CA GLY A 13 -8.55 7.43 -4.34
C GLY A 13 -8.98 6.35 -3.35
N MET A 14 -8.06 5.44 -2.98
CA MET A 14 -8.33 4.41 -1.98
C MET A 14 -8.61 5.00 -0.59
N TYR A 15 -7.92 6.07 -0.21
CA TYR A 15 -8.16 6.75 1.06
C TYR A 15 -9.52 7.45 1.08
N ILE A 16 -9.99 7.96 -0.06
CA ILE A 16 -11.34 8.54 -0.18
C ILE A 16 -12.41 7.46 0.00
N LEU A 17 -12.24 6.31 -0.66
CA LEU A 17 -13.15 5.18 -0.49
C LEU A 17 -13.11 4.63 0.94
N ALA A 18 -11.94 4.56 1.56
CA ALA A 18 -11.81 4.12 2.95
C ALA A 18 -12.48 5.11 3.91
N LEU A 19 -12.34 6.42 3.68
CA LEU A 19 -13.06 7.43 4.45
C LEU A 19 -14.58 7.20 4.34
N ALA A 20 -15.11 6.99 3.13
CA ALA A 20 -16.51 6.66 2.94
C ALA A 20 -16.92 5.37 3.68
N ALA A 21 -16.10 4.32 3.62
CA ALA A 21 -16.34 3.07 4.32
C ALA A 21 -16.39 3.24 5.85
N PHE A 22 -15.58 4.14 6.40
CA PHE A 22 -15.55 4.44 7.84
C PHE A 22 -16.64 5.43 8.26
N SER A 23 -17.12 6.30 7.35
CA SER A 23 -18.16 7.29 7.64
C SER A 23 -19.58 6.73 7.53
N PHE A 24 -19.83 5.84 6.56
CA PHE A 24 -21.16 5.35 6.24
C PHE A 24 -21.39 3.91 6.69
N SER A 25 -22.65 3.54 6.77
CA SER A 25 -23.11 2.16 6.98
C SER A 25 -23.56 1.55 5.66
N GLY A 26 -23.96 0.29 5.67
CA GLY A 26 -24.39 -0.39 4.47
C GLY A 26 -23.22 -0.99 3.66
N TRP A 27 -23.51 -1.34 2.41
CA TRP A 27 -22.55 -1.93 1.47
C TRP A 27 -21.34 -1.02 1.19
N ILE A 28 -21.44 0.29 1.47
CA ILE A 28 -20.35 1.26 1.30
C ILE A 28 -19.12 0.89 2.13
N THR A 29 -19.29 0.19 3.26
CA THR A 29 -18.19 -0.35 4.08
C THR A 29 -17.26 -1.31 3.33
N TRP A 30 -17.72 -1.83 2.18
CA TRP A 30 -16.97 -2.74 1.29
C TRP A 30 -16.51 -2.07 0.00
N ALA A 31 -16.80 -0.78 -0.22
CA ALA A 31 -16.48 -0.09 -1.47
C ALA A 31 -14.98 -0.15 -1.84
N PRO A 32 -14.02 -0.01 -0.91
CA PRO A 32 -12.59 -0.16 -1.22
C PRO A 32 -12.23 -1.55 -1.77
N LEU A 33 -12.82 -2.60 -1.19
CA LEU A 33 -12.62 -4.00 -1.58
C LEU A 33 -13.22 -4.26 -2.97
N ILE A 34 -14.45 -3.81 -3.19
CA ILE A 34 -15.13 -3.92 -4.49
C ILE A 34 -14.32 -3.17 -5.56
N TYR A 35 -13.82 -1.98 -5.24
CA TYR A 35 -13.00 -1.22 -6.17
C TYR A 35 -11.70 -1.96 -6.53
N ALA A 36 -10.95 -2.46 -5.53
CA ALA A 36 -9.66 -3.10 -5.73
C ALA A 36 -9.73 -4.48 -6.39
N TRP A 37 -10.72 -5.32 -6.05
CA TRP A 37 -10.81 -6.71 -6.52
C TRP A 37 -11.86 -6.96 -7.60
N VAL A 38 -12.76 -6.01 -7.86
CA VAL A 38 -13.78 -6.16 -8.91
C VAL A 38 -13.59 -5.09 -9.97
N LEU A 39 -13.71 -3.81 -9.61
CA LEU A 39 -13.73 -2.75 -10.62
C LEU A 39 -12.39 -2.59 -11.33
N LEU A 40 -11.28 -2.57 -10.58
CA LEU A 40 -9.96 -2.37 -11.16
C LEU A 40 -9.54 -3.52 -12.09
N PRO A 41 -9.66 -4.82 -11.71
CA PRO A 41 -9.42 -5.93 -12.63
C PRO A 41 -10.35 -5.89 -13.85
N LEU A 42 -11.64 -5.58 -13.68
CA LEU A 42 -12.56 -5.48 -14.81
C LEU A 42 -12.14 -4.39 -15.80
N VAL A 43 -11.74 -3.21 -15.31
CA VAL A 43 -11.22 -2.14 -16.18
C VAL A 43 -9.94 -2.58 -16.88
N GLU A 44 -9.03 -3.23 -16.15
CA GLU A 44 -7.76 -3.70 -16.69
C GLU A 44 -7.93 -4.69 -17.85
N LEU A 45 -8.97 -5.54 -17.84
CA LEU A 45 -9.28 -6.44 -18.96
C LEU A 45 -9.54 -5.73 -20.29
N PHE A 46 -9.92 -4.45 -20.26
CA PHE A 46 -10.19 -3.64 -21.45
C PHE A 46 -9.05 -2.68 -21.81
N LEU A 47 -8.03 -2.55 -20.96
CA LEU A 47 -6.87 -1.71 -21.21
C LEU A 47 -5.77 -2.51 -21.91
N LYS A 48 -5.13 -1.89 -22.91
CA LYS A 48 -3.95 -2.50 -23.54
C LYS A 48 -2.70 -2.22 -22.69
N PRO A 49 -1.86 -3.23 -22.41
CA PRO A 49 -0.61 -3.01 -21.71
C PRO A 49 0.35 -2.16 -22.55
N ASP A 50 1.08 -1.26 -21.88
CA ASP A 50 2.17 -0.50 -22.48
C ASP A 50 3.48 -1.27 -22.32
N THR A 51 4.04 -1.73 -23.43
CA THR A 51 5.30 -2.50 -23.45
C THR A 51 6.53 -1.61 -23.58
N LYS A 52 6.37 -0.28 -23.64
CA LYS A 52 7.49 0.65 -23.83
C LYS A 52 8.25 0.83 -22.51
N ASN A 53 9.53 0.47 -22.53
CA ASN A 53 10.45 0.81 -21.44
C ASN A 53 10.93 2.27 -21.55
N LEU A 54 11.25 2.88 -20.41
CA LEU A 54 11.89 4.19 -20.39
C LEU A 54 13.27 4.11 -21.04
N SER A 55 13.60 5.09 -21.87
CA SER A 55 14.98 5.35 -22.28
C SER A 55 15.81 5.82 -21.09
N ALA A 56 17.14 5.70 -21.17
CA ALA A 56 18.04 6.17 -20.11
C ALA A 56 17.81 7.65 -19.74
N ALA A 57 17.52 8.50 -20.72
CA ALA A 57 17.20 9.91 -20.48
C ALA A 57 15.86 10.10 -19.74
N GLU A 58 14.83 9.34 -20.10
CA GLU A 58 13.54 9.36 -19.40
C GLU A 58 13.68 8.82 -17.97
N GLU A 59 14.51 7.81 -17.75
CA GLU A 59 14.78 7.23 -16.44
C GLU A 59 15.49 8.23 -15.50
N GLU A 60 16.51 8.92 -15.97
CA GLU A 60 17.21 9.95 -15.18
C GLU A 60 16.29 11.13 -14.84
N LEU A 61 15.44 11.56 -15.77
CA LEU A 61 14.42 12.57 -15.50
C LEU A 61 13.40 12.10 -14.45
N ALA A 62 13.00 10.83 -14.49
CA ALA A 62 12.08 10.25 -13.51
C ALA A 62 12.73 10.20 -12.11
N LYS A 63 14.00 9.81 -12.00
CA LYS A 63 14.76 9.79 -10.74
C LYS A 63 14.92 11.19 -10.12
N ALA A 64 15.11 12.21 -10.96
CA ALA A 64 15.23 13.59 -10.50
C ALA A 64 13.89 14.18 -10.01
N ASN A 65 12.76 13.56 -10.38
CA ASN A 65 11.43 14.07 -10.06
C ASN A 65 10.98 13.68 -8.63
N ARG A 66 11.08 14.65 -7.72
CA ARG A 66 10.71 14.50 -6.31
C ARG A 66 9.21 14.38 -6.04
N TRP A 67 8.37 14.56 -7.05
CA TRP A 67 6.92 14.42 -6.89
C TRP A 67 6.54 13.02 -6.38
N TYR A 68 7.24 11.99 -6.87
CA TYR A 68 7.04 10.62 -6.40
C TYR A 68 7.35 10.49 -4.90
N ASP A 69 8.47 11.05 -4.43
CA ASP A 69 8.85 11.01 -3.02
C ASP A 69 7.80 11.69 -2.13
N TYR A 70 7.31 12.87 -2.52
CA TYR A 70 6.26 13.56 -1.77
C TYR A 70 4.96 12.76 -1.70
N MET A 71 4.61 12.03 -2.77
CA MET A 71 3.47 11.12 -2.76
C MET A 71 3.68 9.94 -1.81
N LEU A 72 4.91 9.45 -1.63
CA LEU A 72 5.17 8.43 -0.59
C LEU A 72 5.10 9.04 0.82
N TYR A 73 5.62 10.25 1.00
CA TYR A 73 5.68 10.87 2.33
C TYR A 73 4.30 11.23 2.87
N ILE A 74 3.38 11.70 2.00
CA ILE A 74 2.00 12.03 2.41
C ILE A 74 1.20 10.81 2.85
N ILE A 75 1.60 9.59 2.45
CA ILE A 75 0.97 8.35 2.92
C ILE A 75 1.13 8.18 4.43
N VAL A 76 2.25 8.64 5.02
CA VAL A 76 2.49 8.48 6.46
C VAL A 76 1.38 9.14 7.30
N PRO A 77 1.11 10.46 7.19
CA PRO A 77 0.02 11.07 7.96
C PRO A 77 -1.36 10.53 7.54
N LEU A 78 -1.58 10.23 6.25
CA LEU A 78 -2.87 9.67 5.80
C LEU A 78 -3.15 8.31 6.42
N GLN A 79 -2.15 7.44 6.54
CA GLN A 79 -2.29 6.11 7.11
C GLN A 79 -2.65 6.19 8.60
N TYR A 80 -2.00 7.06 9.37
CA TYR A 80 -2.35 7.26 10.78
C TYR A 80 -3.72 7.91 10.94
N ALA A 81 -4.06 8.91 10.12
CA ALA A 81 -5.39 9.52 10.12
C ALA A 81 -6.49 8.48 9.83
N ALA A 82 -6.29 7.62 8.82
CA ALA A 82 -7.19 6.53 8.49
C ALA A 82 -7.30 5.51 9.63
N LEU A 83 -6.18 5.11 10.25
CA LEU A 83 -6.16 4.19 11.38
C LEU A 83 -6.97 4.73 12.58
N PHE A 84 -6.74 5.99 12.97
CA PHE A 84 -7.50 6.61 14.05
C PHE A 84 -8.98 6.74 13.72
N TYR A 85 -9.30 7.15 12.49
CA TYR A 85 -10.69 7.29 12.08
C TYR A 85 -11.41 5.94 12.01
N PHE A 86 -10.73 4.88 11.54
CA PHE A 86 -11.22 3.50 11.59
C PHE A 86 -11.56 3.08 13.02
N LEU A 87 -10.62 3.24 13.96
CA LEU A 87 -10.83 2.87 15.37
C LEU A 87 -11.98 3.66 16.00
N PHE A 88 -12.10 4.95 15.68
CA PHE A 88 -13.22 5.77 16.12
C PHE A 88 -14.55 5.30 15.51
N SER A 89 -14.55 4.98 14.22
CA SER A 89 -15.74 4.55 13.49
C SER A 89 -16.37 3.28 14.09
N LEU A 90 -15.55 2.38 14.64
CA LEU A 90 -16.02 1.14 15.25
C LEU A 90 -16.79 1.33 16.57
N GLN A 91 -16.75 2.54 17.16
CA GLN A 91 -17.48 2.85 18.40
C GLN A 91 -18.97 3.16 18.15
N GLN A 92 -19.42 3.15 16.90
CA GLN A 92 -20.82 3.37 16.54
C GLN A 92 -21.69 2.18 16.98
N ASN A 93 -22.59 2.40 17.95
CA ASN A 93 -23.42 1.35 18.57
C ASN A 93 -24.41 0.65 17.62
N SER A 94 -24.66 1.20 16.44
CA SER A 94 -25.65 0.70 15.48
C SER A 94 -25.06 -0.11 14.32
N LEU A 95 -23.76 -0.41 14.33
CA LEU A 95 -23.12 -1.15 13.26
C LEU A 95 -23.54 -2.63 13.27
N LYS A 96 -23.90 -3.12 12.08
CA LYS A 96 -24.11 -4.55 11.87
C LYS A 96 -22.76 -5.25 11.81
N TRP A 97 -22.72 -6.53 12.18
CA TRP A 97 -21.48 -7.32 12.19
C TRP A 97 -20.73 -7.28 10.84
N TRP A 98 -21.45 -7.32 9.71
CA TRP A 98 -20.87 -7.30 8.38
C TRP A 98 -20.34 -5.91 7.96
N GLU A 99 -20.85 -4.83 8.57
CA GLU A 99 -20.32 -3.47 8.39
C GLU A 99 -19.00 -3.33 9.15
N ILE A 100 -18.93 -3.88 10.37
CA ILE A 100 -17.70 -3.98 11.15
C ILE A 100 -16.65 -4.79 10.37
N THR A 101 -17.05 -5.94 9.82
CA THR A 101 -16.17 -6.76 8.97
C THR A 101 -15.69 -5.97 7.76
N GLY A 102 -16.57 -5.29 7.01
CA GLY A 102 -16.19 -4.47 5.86
C GLY A 102 -15.17 -3.37 6.21
N ARG A 103 -15.37 -2.69 7.35
CA ARG A 103 -14.41 -1.69 7.85
C ARG A 103 -13.07 -2.32 8.25
N ILE A 104 -13.06 -3.49 8.89
CA ILE A 104 -11.83 -4.22 9.23
C ILE A 104 -11.07 -4.61 7.96
N TYR A 105 -11.74 -5.18 6.95
CA TYR A 105 -11.11 -5.53 5.68
C TYR A 105 -10.61 -4.29 4.93
N THR A 106 -11.35 -3.18 4.98
CA THR A 106 -10.89 -1.90 4.42
C THR A 106 -9.61 -1.41 5.08
N MET A 107 -9.53 -1.43 6.41
CA MET A 107 -8.30 -1.03 7.11
C MET A 107 -7.17 -2.01 6.83
N GLY A 108 -7.46 -3.32 6.77
CA GLY A 108 -6.50 -4.35 6.38
C GLY A 108 -5.93 -4.14 4.98
N LEU A 109 -6.77 -3.75 4.02
CA LEU A 109 -6.35 -3.35 2.68
C LEU A 109 -5.37 -2.17 2.75
N LEU A 110 -5.70 -1.10 3.48
CA LEU A 110 -4.80 0.05 3.63
C LEU A 110 -3.45 -0.33 4.28
N CYS A 111 -3.49 -1.17 5.32
CA CYS A 111 -2.29 -1.71 5.96
C CYS A 111 -1.40 -2.46 4.95
N GLY A 112 -1.96 -3.34 4.12
CA GLY A 112 -1.21 -4.04 3.08
C GLY A 112 -0.67 -3.11 1.99
N THR A 113 -1.54 -2.33 1.36
CA THR A 113 -1.18 -1.55 0.16
C THR A 113 -0.34 -0.32 0.46
N PHE A 114 -0.51 0.28 1.64
CA PHE A 114 0.19 1.52 2.01
C PHE A 114 1.12 1.31 3.20
N GLY A 115 0.65 0.67 4.27
CA GLY A 115 1.48 0.37 5.43
C GLY A 115 2.70 -0.48 5.09
N ILE A 116 2.50 -1.58 4.36
CA ILE A 116 3.57 -2.52 3.99
C ILE A 116 4.27 -2.08 2.69
N ASN A 117 3.55 -1.89 1.57
CA ASN A 117 4.24 -1.62 0.30
C ASN A 117 4.99 -0.27 0.27
N VAL A 118 4.40 0.82 0.76
CA VAL A 118 5.11 2.11 0.82
C VAL A 118 6.17 2.07 1.93
N GLY A 119 5.90 1.37 3.03
CA GLY A 119 6.90 1.11 4.06
C GLY A 119 8.12 0.35 3.54
N HIS A 120 7.91 -0.65 2.67
CA HIS A 120 8.94 -1.41 1.98
C HIS A 120 9.79 -0.49 1.09
N GLU A 121 9.15 0.31 0.23
CA GLU A 121 9.85 1.24 -0.68
C GLU A 121 10.70 2.27 0.08
N LEU A 122 10.12 2.93 1.09
CA LEU A 122 10.86 3.88 1.95
C LEU A 122 11.94 3.19 2.78
N GLY A 123 11.74 1.90 3.09
CA GLY A 123 12.69 1.09 3.85
C GLY A 123 14.00 0.86 3.11
N HIS A 124 13.96 0.75 1.78
CA HIS A 124 15.15 0.61 0.93
C HIS A 124 15.96 1.89 0.78
N ARG A 125 15.36 3.05 1.10
CA ARG A 125 16.05 4.33 0.99
C ARG A 125 17.18 4.44 2.01
N VAL A 126 18.22 5.18 1.66
CA VAL A 126 19.41 5.38 2.52
C VAL A 126 19.19 6.42 3.62
N SER A 127 18.24 7.35 3.42
CA SER A 127 17.94 8.41 4.38
C SER A 127 17.35 7.86 5.67
N LYS A 128 17.90 8.29 6.81
CA LYS A 128 17.36 7.90 8.13
C LYS A 128 15.94 8.41 8.38
N ALA A 129 15.57 9.55 7.79
CA ALA A 129 14.22 10.07 7.90
C ALA A 129 13.22 9.19 7.12
N GLU A 130 13.58 8.75 5.92
CA GLU A 130 12.75 7.85 5.11
C GLU A 130 12.64 6.46 5.75
N GLN A 131 13.74 5.92 6.29
CA GLN A 131 13.71 4.69 7.07
C GLN A 131 12.86 4.81 8.35
N ALA A 132 12.78 6.01 8.96
CA ALA A 132 11.88 6.25 10.08
C ALA A 132 10.41 6.22 9.61
N MET A 133 10.10 6.88 8.49
CA MET A 133 8.78 6.83 7.85
C MET A 133 8.36 5.39 7.49
N ALA A 134 9.29 4.60 6.97
CA ALA A 134 9.07 3.18 6.69
C ALA A 134 8.61 2.40 7.94
N LYS A 135 9.33 2.55 9.06
CA LYS A 135 9.00 1.89 10.33
C LYS A 135 7.67 2.38 10.91
N LEU A 136 7.35 3.67 10.75
CA LEU A 136 6.04 4.22 11.15
C LEU A 136 4.91 3.55 10.36
N LEU A 137 5.04 3.45 9.04
CA LEU A 137 4.05 2.78 8.18
C LEU A 137 3.90 1.29 8.52
N LEU A 138 5.01 0.56 8.64
CA LEU A 138 5.01 -0.86 9.04
C LEU A 138 4.40 -1.06 10.44
N GLY A 139 4.58 -0.08 11.33
CA GLY A 139 3.99 -0.08 12.66
C GLY A 139 2.46 -0.11 12.66
N THR A 140 1.81 0.45 11.64
CA THR A 140 0.34 0.38 11.50
C THR A 140 -0.17 -1.03 11.22
N SER A 141 0.71 -1.92 10.76
CA SER A 141 0.46 -3.35 10.57
C SER A 141 1.13 -4.22 11.64
N LEU A 142 1.68 -3.62 12.70
CA LEU A 142 2.47 -4.28 13.74
C LEU A 142 3.66 -5.08 13.20
N TYR A 143 4.19 -4.73 12.02
CA TYR A 143 5.19 -5.51 11.29
C TYR A 143 6.53 -4.76 11.13
N ILE A 144 6.97 -4.03 12.16
CA ILE A 144 8.18 -3.19 12.10
C ILE A 144 9.45 -4.02 11.84
N HIS A 145 9.49 -5.28 12.31
CA HIS A 145 10.64 -6.17 12.13
C HIS A 145 10.89 -6.54 10.66
N PHE A 146 9.88 -6.41 9.79
CA PHE A 146 10.03 -6.54 8.33
C PHE A 146 11.17 -5.67 7.80
N PHE A 147 11.37 -4.46 8.34
CA PHE A 147 12.45 -3.58 7.90
C PHE A 147 13.85 -4.24 8.03
N ILE A 148 14.07 -5.02 9.10
CA ILE A 148 15.35 -5.70 9.33
C ILE A 148 15.39 -6.99 8.52
N GLU A 149 14.34 -7.81 8.64
CA GLU A 149 14.21 -9.10 7.95
C GLU A 149 14.38 -8.92 6.44
N HIS A 150 13.66 -8.00 5.84
CA HIS A 150 13.65 -7.79 4.41
C HIS A 150 15.00 -7.23 3.92
N ASN A 151 15.49 -6.14 4.50
CA ASN A 151 16.66 -5.43 3.96
C ASN A 151 17.98 -6.10 4.30
N LYS A 152 18.10 -6.71 5.49
CA LYS A 152 19.35 -7.32 5.97
C LYS A 152 19.33 -8.84 5.95
N GLY A 153 18.14 -9.45 5.87
CA GLY A 153 17.94 -10.89 5.69
C GLY A 153 17.71 -11.21 4.23
N HIS A 154 16.48 -11.00 3.74
CA HIS A 154 16.01 -11.42 2.42
C HIS A 154 16.90 -10.86 1.29
N HIS A 155 17.02 -9.54 1.13
CA HIS A 155 17.84 -8.96 0.03
C HIS A 155 19.30 -9.38 0.06
N LYS A 156 19.86 -9.64 1.25
CA LYS A 156 21.25 -10.08 1.39
C LYS A 156 21.45 -11.54 0.97
N HIS A 157 20.45 -12.39 1.17
CA HIS A 157 20.54 -13.84 0.99
C HIS A 157 19.51 -14.37 -0.02
N VAL A 158 18.92 -13.50 -0.84
CA VAL A 158 17.76 -13.83 -1.69
C VAL A 158 18.02 -15.07 -2.52
N ALA A 159 17.05 -15.98 -2.55
CA ALA A 159 17.13 -17.26 -3.26
C ALA A 159 18.29 -18.18 -2.82
N THR A 160 18.79 -18.04 -1.59
CA THR A 160 19.75 -18.98 -0.97
C THR A 160 19.10 -19.76 0.18
N PRO A 161 19.71 -20.85 0.67
CA PRO A 161 19.21 -21.58 1.84
C PRO A 161 19.13 -20.75 3.13
N GLN A 162 19.81 -19.59 3.19
CA GLN A 162 19.81 -18.68 4.34
C GLN A 162 18.66 -17.65 4.31
N ASP A 163 17.90 -17.56 3.22
CA ASP A 163 16.73 -16.70 3.11
C ASP A 163 15.45 -17.47 3.46
N PRO A 164 14.81 -17.20 4.61
CA PRO A 164 13.59 -17.90 5.01
C PRO A 164 12.36 -17.46 4.21
N SER A 165 12.44 -16.35 3.47
CA SER A 165 11.31 -15.80 2.71
C SER A 165 11.26 -16.30 1.26
N SER A 166 12.30 -17.00 0.78
CA SER A 166 12.31 -17.66 -0.53
C SER A 166 11.95 -19.14 -0.39
N ALA A 167 11.02 -19.62 -1.21
CA ALA A 167 10.78 -21.06 -1.32
C ALA A 167 12.02 -21.79 -1.81
N ARG A 168 12.27 -22.99 -1.28
CA ARG A 168 13.37 -23.81 -1.79
C ARG A 168 13.03 -24.34 -3.17
N TYR A 169 14.05 -24.80 -3.87
CA TYR A 169 13.88 -25.45 -5.15
C TYR A 169 12.88 -26.61 -5.04
N LYS A 170 11.81 -26.56 -5.84
CA LYS A 170 10.67 -27.51 -5.86
C LYS A 170 9.73 -27.46 -4.64
N GLU A 171 9.82 -26.46 -3.76
CA GLU A 171 8.78 -26.20 -2.77
C GLU A 171 7.65 -25.35 -3.38
N SER A 172 6.40 -25.71 -3.08
CA SER A 172 5.23 -24.90 -3.45
C SER A 172 5.12 -23.69 -2.53
N VAL A 173 4.73 -22.55 -3.09
CA VAL A 173 4.29 -21.36 -2.33
C VAL A 173 2.76 -21.27 -2.21
N TYR A 174 2.06 -22.34 -2.63
CA TYR A 174 0.61 -22.49 -2.66
C TYR A 174 0.18 -23.84 -2.05
#